data_AF-D7FRS0-F1
#
_entry.id   AF-D7FRS0-F1
#
_cell.length_a   1.000
_cell.length_b   1.000
_cell.length_c   1.000
_cell.angle_alpha   90.00
_cell.angle_beta   90.00
_cell.angle_gamma   90.00
#
_symmetry.space_group_name_H-M   'P 1'
#
loop_
_entity.id
_entity.type
_entity.pdbx_description
1 polymer ?
#
loop_
_entity_poly.entity_id
_entity_poly.type
_entity_poly.pdbx_seq_one_letter_code
_entity_poly.pdbx_strand_id
1 'polypeptide(L)'
;MSGASGGSTHAPTRCLYLALGVPRDASPPDIKKAYRKQALVWHPDKNVGNEAEAQVRFQELQHAYAVLSNAHERKWYDDHRDEILNPARYEGDGDSDDGAGGRTVNVTPFFSAATFSGFGDDESGFYQTYTRAFREVWDAERDWGEASSDGSGWGQGSPPEMGGSKDSCETAEEFYGTWSGFVSGLSFGWVDEYNVNEAENRRVRRLMEKENSKKRAIARRKYQDDVRALVDFCRRRDRRVIRYKLKLAKDKEERARAKHEEEEAEEEARARAGGEKAFRLDDEDDEDDDDEDKDDGTGSDPEEEGRHRKKNAKRYEGGSI
;
A
#
# COMPACT_ATOMS: atom_id res chain seq x y z
N MET A 1 -25.39 22.82 -42.42
CA MET A 1 -24.08 22.71 -41.74
C MET A 1 -24.26 21.70 -40.63
N SER A 2 -23.91 20.45 -40.90
CA SER A 2 -24.09 19.33 -39.96
C SER A 2 -22.89 19.28 -39.03
N GLY A 3 -23.08 19.60 -37.75
CA GLY A 3 -22.06 19.47 -36.72
C GLY A 3 -22.08 18.06 -36.13
N ALA A 4 -20.99 17.32 -36.33
CA ALA A 4 -20.73 16.07 -35.63
C ALA A 4 -20.21 16.38 -34.23
N SER A 5 -20.95 16.02 -33.19
CA SER A 5 -20.45 15.97 -31.82
C SER A 5 -19.69 14.66 -31.62
N GLY A 6 -18.37 14.79 -31.42
CA GLY A 6 -17.48 13.68 -31.13
C GLY A 6 -17.74 13.10 -29.75
N GLY A 7 -18.42 11.95 -29.70
CA GLY A 7 -18.41 11.09 -28.52
C GLY A 7 -17.02 10.47 -28.36
N SER A 8 -16.43 10.62 -27.17
CA SER A 8 -15.19 9.94 -26.79
C SER A 8 -15.36 8.43 -26.97
N THR A 9 -14.63 7.85 -27.92
CA THR A 9 -14.64 6.41 -28.21
C THR A 9 -13.65 5.69 -27.29
N HIS A 10 -13.94 5.64 -26.00
CA HIS A 10 -13.25 4.67 -25.16
C HIS A 10 -13.73 3.27 -25.53
N ALA A 11 -12.82 2.45 -26.07
CA ALA A 11 -13.07 1.02 -26.25
C ALA A 11 -13.54 0.41 -24.93
N PRO A 12 -14.52 -0.51 -24.93
CA PRO A 12 -15.07 -1.07 -23.70
C PRO A 12 -13.94 -1.71 -22.88
N THR A 13 -13.73 -1.21 -21.66
CA THR A 13 -12.74 -1.73 -20.73
C THR A 13 -12.94 -3.23 -20.57
N ARG A 14 -11.98 -4.04 -21.02
CA ARG A 14 -12.08 -5.50 -20.90
C ARG A 14 -11.85 -5.92 -19.45
N CYS A 15 -12.63 -6.90 -19.00
CA CYS A 15 -12.41 -7.54 -17.70
C CYS A 15 -10.98 -8.12 -17.61
N LEU A 16 -10.24 -7.81 -16.54
CA LEU A 16 -8.84 -8.21 -16.39
C LEU A 16 -8.65 -9.72 -16.34
N TYR A 17 -9.61 -10.44 -15.74
CA TYR A 17 -9.63 -11.91 -15.76
C TYR A 17 -9.83 -12.47 -17.17
N LEU A 18 -10.66 -11.81 -17.99
CA LEU A 18 -10.86 -12.20 -19.39
C LEU A 18 -9.63 -11.86 -20.24
N ALA A 19 -8.98 -10.73 -19.98
CA ALA A 19 -7.71 -10.38 -20.62
C ALA A 19 -6.63 -11.44 -20.35
N LEU A 20 -6.53 -11.93 -19.10
CA LEU A 20 -5.62 -13.03 -18.72
C LEU A 20 -6.15 -14.44 -19.07
N GLY A 21 -7.40 -14.58 -19.51
CA GLY A 21 -7.99 -15.87 -19.86
C GLY A 21 -8.12 -16.81 -18.66
N VAL A 22 -8.36 -16.27 -17.46
CA VAL A 22 -8.48 -17.02 -16.20
C VAL A 22 -9.86 -16.79 -15.58
N PRO A 23 -10.39 -17.74 -14.79
CA PRO A 23 -11.62 -17.52 -14.05
C PRO A 23 -11.41 -16.58 -12.86
N ARG A 24 -12.49 -16.03 -12.32
CA ARG A 24 -12.45 -15.05 -11.22
C ARG A 24 -11.87 -15.63 -9.92
N ASP A 25 -12.07 -16.91 -9.69
CA ASP A 25 -11.58 -17.67 -8.54
C ASP A 25 -10.13 -18.17 -8.70
N ALA A 26 -9.45 -17.78 -9.80
CA ALA A 26 -8.08 -18.20 -10.07
C ALA A 26 -7.12 -17.86 -8.92
N SER A 27 -6.25 -18.81 -8.59
CA SER A 27 -5.25 -18.62 -7.54
C SER A 27 -4.12 -17.69 -8.02
N PRO A 28 -3.37 -17.03 -7.11
CA PRO A 28 -2.19 -16.24 -7.49
C PRO A 28 -1.17 -16.97 -8.39
N PRO A 29 -0.83 -18.26 -8.18
CA PRO A 29 0.07 -18.96 -9.09
C PRO A 29 -0.55 -19.20 -10.48
N ASP A 30 -1.87 -19.38 -10.59
CA ASP A 30 -2.56 -19.53 -11.87
C ASP A 30 -2.53 -18.24 -12.69
N ILE A 31 -2.78 -17.10 -12.03
CA ILE A 31 -2.68 -15.76 -12.63
C ILE A 31 -1.26 -15.54 -13.19
N LYS A 32 -0.23 -15.87 -12.41
CA LYS A 32 1.18 -15.78 -12.84
C LYS A 32 1.51 -16.73 -13.98
N LYS A 33 0.94 -17.93 -14.00
CA LYS A 33 1.12 -18.91 -15.07
C LYS A 33 0.46 -18.45 -16.36
N ALA A 34 -0.77 -17.93 -16.29
CA ALA A 34 -1.53 -17.43 -17.42
C ALA A 34 -0.84 -16.21 -18.06
N TYR A 35 -0.43 -15.24 -17.25
CA TYR A 35 0.32 -14.08 -17.72
C TYR A 35 1.60 -14.48 -18.48
N ARG A 36 2.42 -15.40 -17.93
CA ARG A 36 3.65 -15.86 -18.62
C ARG A 36 3.35 -16.53 -19.97
N LYS A 37 2.27 -17.31 -20.05
CA LYS A 37 1.86 -17.95 -21.31
C LYS A 37 1.44 -16.90 -22.34
N GLN A 38 0.59 -15.96 -21.95
CA GLN A 38 0.09 -14.94 -22.87
C GLN A 38 1.14 -13.90 -23.27
N ALA A 39 2.03 -13.53 -22.35
CA ALA A 39 3.16 -12.64 -22.64
C ALA A 39 4.10 -13.24 -23.70
N LEU A 40 4.30 -14.56 -23.71
CA LEU A 40 5.04 -15.24 -24.76
C LEU A 40 4.29 -15.21 -26.10
N VAL A 41 2.97 -15.40 -26.10
CA VAL A 41 2.15 -15.37 -27.32
C VAL A 41 2.17 -14.00 -27.97
N TRP A 42 2.01 -12.93 -27.18
CA TRP A 42 1.95 -11.54 -27.65
C TRP A 42 3.31 -10.81 -27.61
N HIS A 43 4.42 -11.55 -27.53
CA HIS A 43 5.76 -10.94 -27.57
C HIS A 43 6.03 -10.35 -28.96
N PRO A 44 6.67 -9.16 -29.07
CA PRO A 44 6.98 -8.53 -30.37
C PRO A 44 7.77 -9.47 -31.31
N ASP A 45 8.78 -10.18 -30.79
CA ASP A 45 9.57 -11.15 -31.58
C ASP A 45 8.75 -12.25 -32.26
N LYS A 46 7.58 -12.63 -31.72
CA LYS A 46 6.72 -13.67 -32.31
C LYS A 46 5.64 -13.12 -33.24
N ASN A 47 5.38 -11.80 -33.19
CA ASN A 47 4.29 -11.14 -33.92
C ASN A 47 4.81 -10.12 -34.93
N VAL A 48 5.87 -10.49 -35.66
CA VAL A 48 6.43 -9.69 -36.75
C VAL A 48 5.36 -9.51 -37.83
N GLY A 49 4.92 -8.26 -38.06
CA GLY A 49 3.82 -7.92 -38.97
C GLY A 49 2.46 -7.66 -38.30
N ASN A 50 2.30 -7.95 -37.00
CA ASN A 50 1.14 -7.54 -36.20
C ASN A 50 1.57 -6.84 -34.89
N GLU A 51 2.62 -6.01 -34.98
CA GLU A 51 3.27 -5.38 -33.83
C GLU A 51 2.34 -4.44 -33.08
N ALA A 52 1.48 -3.70 -33.79
CA ALA A 52 0.56 -2.76 -33.18
C ALA A 52 -0.49 -3.46 -32.30
N GLU A 53 -1.13 -4.53 -32.79
CA GLU A 53 -2.09 -5.29 -31.98
C GLU A 53 -1.38 -6.04 -30.85
N ALA A 54 -0.23 -6.64 -31.14
CA ALA A 54 0.56 -7.34 -30.12
C ALA A 54 0.97 -6.40 -28.99
N GLN A 55 1.37 -5.17 -29.29
CA GLN A 55 1.72 -4.17 -28.29
C GLN A 55 0.52 -3.79 -27.41
N VAL A 56 -0.65 -3.53 -28.02
CA VAL A 56 -1.88 -3.22 -27.26
C VAL A 56 -2.26 -4.38 -26.34
N ARG A 57 -2.29 -5.60 -26.86
CA ARG A 57 -2.58 -6.81 -26.06
C ARG A 57 -1.56 -7.04 -24.97
N PHE A 58 -0.28 -6.83 -25.26
CA PHE A 58 0.78 -6.99 -24.30
C PHE A 58 0.62 -5.99 -23.15
N GLN A 59 0.32 -4.72 -23.44
CA GLN A 59 0.00 -3.71 -22.43
C GLN A 59 -1.22 -4.08 -21.59
N GLU A 60 -2.30 -4.57 -22.20
CA GLU A 60 -3.48 -5.09 -21.48
C GLU A 60 -3.10 -6.22 -20.52
N LEU A 61 -2.21 -7.14 -20.93
CA LEU A 61 -1.75 -8.26 -20.10
C LEU A 61 -0.85 -7.81 -18.95
N GLN A 62 0.06 -6.86 -19.20
CA GLN A 62 0.87 -6.24 -18.15
C GLN A 62 -0.03 -5.61 -17.09
N HIS A 63 -1.04 -4.85 -17.52
CA HIS A 63 -1.99 -4.21 -16.65
C HIS A 63 -2.79 -5.21 -15.82
N ALA A 64 -3.38 -6.22 -16.47
CA ALA A 64 -4.17 -7.23 -15.80
C ALA A 64 -3.34 -8.01 -14.76
N TYR A 65 -2.09 -8.35 -15.08
CA TYR A 65 -1.20 -9.00 -14.11
C TYR A 65 -0.80 -8.07 -12.96
N ALA A 66 -0.49 -6.80 -13.22
CA ALA A 66 -0.13 -5.85 -12.18
C ALA A 66 -1.23 -5.73 -11.11
N VAL A 67 -2.49 -5.63 -11.53
CA VAL A 67 -3.65 -5.51 -10.62
C VAL A 67 -3.97 -6.86 -9.95
N LEU A 68 -4.08 -7.94 -10.72
CA LEU A 68 -4.56 -9.23 -10.20
C LEU A 68 -3.52 -10.00 -9.38
N SER A 69 -2.23 -9.70 -9.53
CA SER A 69 -1.16 -10.35 -8.76
C SER A 69 -1.03 -9.81 -7.33
N ASN A 70 -1.48 -8.58 -7.07
CA ASN A 70 -1.47 -7.96 -5.75
C ASN A 70 -2.81 -8.19 -5.05
N ALA A 71 -2.80 -8.79 -3.84
CA ALA A 71 -4.03 -9.12 -3.12
C ALA A 71 -4.92 -7.89 -2.81
N HIS A 72 -4.31 -6.75 -2.48
CA HIS A 72 -5.04 -5.52 -2.18
C HIS A 72 -5.67 -4.92 -3.45
N GLU A 73 -4.92 -4.89 -4.55
CA GLU A 73 -5.41 -4.33 -5.82
C GLU A 73 -6.43 -5.23 -6.49
N ARG A 74 -6.25 -6.56 -6.38
CA ARG A 74 -7.26 -7.54 -6.81
C ARG A 74 -8.56 -7.35 -6.04
N LYS A 75 -8.50 -7.21 -4.71
CA LYS A 75 -9.69 -6.96 -3.90
C LYS A 75 -10.39 -5.67 -4.34
N TRP A 76 -9.64 -4.58 -4.48
CA TRP A 76 -10.20 -3.30 -4.92
C TRP A 76 -10.82 -3.41 -6.32
N TYR A 77 -10.15 -4.07 -7.26
CA TYR A 77 -10.69 -4.34 -8.60
C TYR A 77 -11.96 -5.17 -8.53
N ASP A 78 -12.00 -6.22 -7.71
CA ASP A 78 -13.18 -7.07 -7.55
C ASP A 78 -14.36 -6.31 -6.95
N ASP A 79 -14.10 -5.39 -6.00
CA ASP A 79 -15.11 -4.54 -5.36
C ASP A 79 -15.67 -3.48 -6.34
N HIS A 80 -14.83 -2.94 -7.24
CA HIS A 80 -15.18 -1.86 -8.18
C HIS A 80 -15.38 -2.33 -9.61
N ARG A 81 -15.33 -3.64 -9.86
CA ARG A 81 -15.31 -4.21 -11.21
C ARG A 81 -16.51 -3.75 -12.04
N ASP A 82 -17.69 -3.77 -11.46
CA ASP A 82 -18.92 -3.45 -12.17
C ASP A 82 -19.01 -1.96 -12.51
N GLU A 83 -18.44 -1.09 -11.65
CA GLU A 83 -18.29 0.35 -11.90
C GLU A 83 -17.29 0.59 -13.06
N ILE A 84 -16.16 -0.12 -13.07
CA ILE A 84 -15.09 -0.01 -14.07
C ILE A 84 -15.54 -0.52 -15.45
N LEU A 85 -16.27 -1.63 -15.49
CA LEU A 85 -16.71 -2.26 -16.74
C LEU A 85 -17.97 -1.62 -17.31
N ASN A 86 -18.71 -0.88 -16.51
CA ASN A 86 -19.94 -0.23 -16.92
C ASN A 86 -20.01 1.22 -16.43
N PRO A 87 -19.13 2.11 -16.94
CA PRO A 87 -19.14 3.51 -16.55
C PRO A 87 -20.50 4.15 -16.84
N ALA A 88 -21.16 3.78 -17.94
CA ALA A 88 -22.47 4.31 -18.33
C ALA A 88 -23.62 3.98 -17.34
N ARG A 89 -23.52 2.90 -16.53
CA ARG A 89 -24.51 2.62 -15.48
C ARG A 89 -24.28 3.42 -14.20
N TYR A 90 -23.06 3.92 -14.00
CA TYR A 90 -22.69 4.71 -12.82
C TYR A 90 -22.64 6.22 -13.13
N GLU A 91 -22.57 6.58 -14.40
CA GLU A 91 -22.95 7.89 -14.96
C GLU A 91 -24.48 8.05 -15.09
N GLY A 92 -25.26 7.24 -14.36
CA GLY A 92 -26.72 7.30 -14.36
C GLY A 92 -27.25 8.57 -13.69
N ASP A 93 -28.12 9.29 -14.41
CA ASP A 93 -29.15 10.20 -13.88
C ASP A 93 -28.71 11.37 -12.99
N GLY A 94 -27.48 11.84 -13.14
CA GLY A 94 -26.99 13.07 -12.49
C GLY A 94 -27.11 14.34 -13.34
N ASP A 95 -27.84 14.30 -14.47
CA ASP A 95 -28.19 15.49 -15.27
C ASP A 95 -29.47 16.14 -14.70
N SER A 96 -29.49 16.32 -13.38
CA SER A 96 -30.39 17.27 -12.73
C SER A 96 -29.54 18.46 -12.33
N ASP A 97 -29.73 19.55 -13.06
CA ASP A 97 -29.27 20.92 -12.82
C ASP A 97 -29.82 21.48 -11.49
N ASP A 98 -29.82 20.69 -10.42
CA ASP A 98 -30.13 21.16 -9.07
C ASP A 98 -28.82 21.56 -8.42
N GLY A 99 -28.41 22.81 -8.67
CA GLY A 99 -27.16 23.46 -8.24
C GLY A 99 -26.94 23.59 -6.72
N ALA A 100 -27.21 22.55 -5.94
CA ALA A 100 -27.09 22.53 -4.49
C ALA A 100 -26.49 21.22 -3.93
N GLY A 101 -25.86 20.39 -4.78
CA GLY A 101 -25.37 19.06 -4.40
C GLY A 101 -23.86 18.92 -4.22
N GLY A 102 -23.03 19.48 -5.11
CA GLY A 102 -21.60 19.14 -5.21
C GLY A 102 -21.42 17.74 -5.79
N ARG A 103 -20.81 17.63 -6.98
CA ARG A 103 -20.64 16.34 -7.68
C ARG A 103 -19.41 15.61 -7.16
N THR A 104 -19.53 14.38 -6.68
CA THR A 104 -18.35 13.54 -6.39
C THR A 104 -17.61 13.19 -7.68
N VAL A 105 -16.28 13.26 -7.65
CA VAL A 105 -15.44 12.83 -8.76
C VAL A 105 -15.29 11.31 -8.73
N ASN A 106 -15.57 10.63 -9.85
CA ASN A 106 -15.32 9.20 -9.94
C ASN A 106 -13.83 8.93 -10.12
N VAL A 107 -13.15 8.57 -9.04
CA VAL A 107 -11.70 8.28 -9.05
C VAL A 107 -11.36 6.87 -9.54
N THR A 108 -12.35 5.99 -9.70
CA THR A 108 -12.12 4.57 -10.04
C THR A 108 -11.39 4.34 -11.37
N PRO A 109 -11.59 5.15 -12.44
CA PRO A 109 -10.87 4.93 -13.70
C PRO A 109 -9.35 5.09 -13.55
N PHE A 110 -8.89 5.95 -12.64
CA PHE A 110 -7.48 6.29 -12.44
C PHE A 110 -6.64 5.15 -11.81
N PHE A 111 -7.28 4.10 -11.31
CA PHE A 111 -6.58 2.89 -10.84
C PHE A 111 -6.11 1.99 -11.99
N SER A 112 -6.54 2.28 -13.23
CA SER A 112 -6.07 1.56 -14.41
C SER A 112 -4.67 2.01 -14.79
N ALA A 113 -3.73 1.06 -14.96
CA ALA A 113 -2.38 1.38 -15.44
C ALA A 113 -2.34 1.88 -16.90
N ALA A 114 -3.47 1.81 -17.60
CA ALA A 114 -3.63 2.41 -18.93
C ALA A 114 -3.96 3.91 -18.88
N THR A 115 -4.19 4.48 -17.69
CA THR A 115 -4.52 5.92 -17.56
C THR A 115 -3.34 6.84 -17.78
N PHE A 116 -2.11 6.35 -17.63
CA PHE A 116 -0.91 7.14 -17.82
C PHE A 116 0.12 6.40 -18.67
N SER A 117 0.90 7.13 -19.46
CA SER A 117 2.00 6.61 -20.26
C SER A 117 3.34 7.03 -19.69
N GLY A 118 3.96 6.12 -18.93
CA GLY A 118 5.29 6.35 -18.38
C GLY A 118 5.34 7.35 -17.22
N PHE A 119 6.55 7.63 -16.76
CA PHE A 119 6.82 8.48 -15.59
C PHE A 119 7.54 9.76 -15.98
N GLY A 120 7.24 10.29 -17.17
CA GLY A 120 7.66 11.61 -17.60
C GLY A 120 6.69 12.68 -17.11
N ASP A 121 7.06 13.93 -17.38
CA ASP A 121 6.21 15.11 -17.17
C ASP A 121 5.40 15.46 -18.43
N ASP A 122 5.17 14.48 -19.31
CA ASP A 122 4.29 14.61 -20.47
C ASP A 122 2.83 14.73 -20.03
N GLU A 123 1.97 15.22 -20.93
CA GLU A 123 0.53 15.45 -20.66
C GLU A 123 -0.19 14.15 -20.26
N SER A 124 0.22 13.02 -20.85
CA SER A 124 -0.23 11.66 -20.53
C SER A 124 0.61 10.99 -19.46
N GLY A 125 1.60 11.67 -18.88
CA GLY A 125 2.54 11.12 -17.93
C GLY A 125 1.88 10.87 -16.57
N PHE A 126 2.49 10.00 -15.77
CA PHE A 126 2.03 9.67 -14.42
C PHE A 126 1.70 10.93 -13.60
N TYR A 127 2.64 11.89 -13.52
CA TYR A 127 2.49 13.04 -12.64
C TYR A 127 1.37 13.98 -13.09
N GLN A 128 1.24 14.24 -14.39
CA GLN A 128 0.18 15.13 -14.90
C GLN A 128 -1.20 14.49 -14.81
N THR A 129 -1.31 13.20 -15.12
CA THR A 129 -2.57 12.45 -15.03
C THR A 129 -3.12 12.47 -13.61
N TYR A 130 -2.30 12.14 -12.62
CA TYR A 130 -2.74 12.11 -11.22
C TYR A 130 -2.86 13.51 -10.62
N THR A 131 -2.04 14.48 -11.01
CA THR A 131 -2.23 15.89 -10.62
C THR A 131 -3.62 16.37 -11.05
N ARG A 132 -4.03 16.07 -12.29
CA ARG A 132 -5.36 16.41 -12.78
C ARG A 132 -6.46 15.70 -11.96
N ALA A 133 -6.33 14.40 -11.74
CA ALA A 133 -7.32 13.63 -10.97
C ALA A 133 -7.55 14.21 -9.55
N PHE A 134 -6.46 14.51 -8.84
CA PHE A 134 -6.53 15.10 -7.51
C PHE A 134 -7.02 16.55 -7.53
N ARG A 135 -6.71 17.30 -8.58
CA ARG A 135 -7.25 18.66 -8.77
C ARG A 135 -8.75 18.65 -8.98
N GLU A 136 -9.28 17.72 -9.77
CA GLU A 136 -10.72 17.56 -9.94
C GLU A 136 -11.41 17.26 -8.59
N VAL A 137 -10.82 16.39 -7.76
CA VAL A 137 -11.32 16.13 -6.40
C VAL A 137 -11.27 17.39 -5.52
N TRP A 138 -10.17 18.15 -5.59
CA TRP A 138 -10.01 19.39 -4.83
C TRP A 138 -11.04 20.44 -5.24
N ASP A 139 -11.23 20.65 -6.54
CA ASP A 139 -12.17 21.64 -7.08
C ASP A 139 -13.61 21.28 -6.72
N ALA A 140 -13.97 19.98 -6.76
CA ALA A 140 -15.28 19.52 -6.31
C ALA A 140 -15.56 19.82 -4.83
N GLU A 141 -14.54 19.70 -3.96
CA GLU A 141 -14.66 20.06 -2.55
C GLU A 141 -14.68 21.58 -2.34
N ARG A 142 -13.91 22.35 -3.12
CA ARG A 142 -13.92 23.82 -3.07
C ARG A 142 -15.27 24.38 -3.49
N ASP A 143 -15.80 23.96 -4.62
CA ASP A 143 -17.05 24.48 -5.16
C ASP A 143 -18.21 24.21 -4.19
N TRP A 144 -18.14 23.12 -3.42
CA TRP A 144 -19.03 22.88 -2.29
C TRP A 144 -18.71 23.75 -1.06
N GLY A 145 -17.43 23.89 -0.71
CA GLY A 145 -16.97 24.72 0.40
C GLY A 145 -17.25 26.21 0.23
N GLU A 146 -17.33 26.72 -1.01
CA GLU A 146 -17.80 28.09 -1.30
C GLU A 146 -19.32 28.22 -1.11
N ALA A 147 -20.06 27.14 -1.34
CA ALA A 147 -21.49 27.08 -1.03
C ALA A 147 -21.78 26.89 0.48
N SER A 148 -20.81 26.36 1.24
CA SER A 148 -20.89 26.14 2.69
C SER A 148 -20.30 27.33 3.46
N SER A 149 -21.07 27.94 4.36
CA SER A 149 -20.67 29.13 5.12
C SER A 149 -19.55 28.89 6.17
N ASP A 150 -19.04 27.66 6.32
CA ASP A 150 -18.13 27.28 7.40
C ASP A 150 -16.63 27.45 7.08
N GLY A 151 -16.26 27.74 5.82
CA GLY A 151 -14.94 28.22 5.43
C GLY A 151 -13.75 27.36 5.87
N SER A 152 -13.98 26.11 6.27
CA SER A 152 -12.98 25.21 6.82
C SER A 152 -13.18 23.82 6.24
N GLY A 153 -12.22 23.38 5.42
CA GLY A 153 -12.33 22.11 4.72
C GLY A 153 -11.36 21.97 3.55
N TRP A 154 -11.41 20.81 2.91
CA TRP A 154 -10.74 20.56 1.63
C TRP A 154 -11.27 21.54 0.56
N GLY A 155 -10.41 21.99 -0.35
CA GLY A 155 -10.78 22.98 -1.37
C GLY A 155 -10.43 24.43 -1.02
N GLN A 156 -10.10 24.74 0.24
CA GLN A 156 -9.71 26.08 0.67
C GLN A 156 -8.19 26.31 0.50
N GLY A 157 -7.79 27.47 -0.07
CA GLY A 157 -6.39 27.81 -0.29
C GLY A 157 -5.78 27.18 -1.55
N SER A 158 -4.47 26.92 -1.53
CA SER A 158 -3.77 26.29 -2.66
C SER A 158 -3.86 24.77 -2.57
N PRO A 159 -4.22 24.07 -3.66
CA PRO A 159 -4.22 22.61 -3.68
C PRO A 159 -2.81 22.07 -3.42
N PRO A 160 -2.66 20.93 -2.70
CA PRO A 160 -1.38 20.25 -2.59
C PRO A 160 -0.91 19.80 -3.98
N GLU A 161 0.31 20.16 -4.35
CA GLU A 161 0.88 19.83 -5.66
C GLU A 161 1.65 18.50 -5.59
N MET A 162 1.41 17.62 -6.56
CA MET A 162 2.13 16.34 -6.67
C MET A 162 3.60 16.53 -7.11
N GLY A 163 3.89 17.66 -7.75
CA GLY A 163 5.14 17.92 -8.44
C GLY A 163 5.32 17.06 -9.69
N GLY A 164 6.54 17.06 -10.24
CA GLY A 164 6.96 16.29 -11.39
C GLY A 164 8.11 15.32 -11.11
N SER A 165 8.64 14.76 -12.20
CA SER A 165 9.62 13.68 -12.20
C SER A 165 10.96 14.01 -11.53
N LYS A 166 11.31 15.30 -11.48
CA LYS A 166 12.58 15.82 -10.95
C LYS A 166 12.52 16.28 -9.50
N ASP A 167 11.32 16.37 -8.93
CA ASP A 167 11.17 16.87 -7.56
C ASP A 167 11.67 15.89 -6.52
N SER A 168 11.89 16.41 -5.32
CA SER A 168 12.40 15.63 -4.20
C SER A 168 11.36 14.61 -3.72
N CYS A 169 11.84 13.52 -3.10
CA CYS A 169 10.94 12.56 -2.46
C CYS A 169 10.21 13.17 -1.26
N GLU A 170 10.78 14.19 -0.61
CA GLU A 170 10.17 14.85 0.55
C GLU A 170 8.91 15.60 0.13
N THR A 171 8.99 16.37 -0.96
CA THR A 171 7.82 17.04 -1.57
C THR A 171 6.72 16.04 -1.94
N ALA A 172 7.09 14.88 -2.49
CA ALA A 172 6.12 13.83 -2.80
C ALA A 172 5.47 13.23 -1.53
N GLU A 173 6.23 13.03 -0.46
CA GLU A 173 5.71 12.51 0.81
C GLU A 173 4.82 13.52 1.54
N GLU A 174 5.09 14.83 1.44
CA GLU A 174 4.19 15.90 1.94
C GLU A 174 2.84 15.87 1.21
N PHE A 175 2.88 15.73 -0.12
CA PHE A 175 1.68 15.59 -0.95
C PHE A 175 0.85 14.37 -0.50
N TYR A 176 1.47 13.18 -0.47
CA TYR A 176 0.76 11.96 -0.08
C TYR A 176 0.32 11.99 1.40
N GLY A 177 1.10 12.61 2.28
CA GLY A 177 0.76 12.81 3.69
C GLY A 177 -0.51 13.63 3.84
N THR A 178 -0.60 14.75 3.12
CA THR A 178 -1.79 15.61 3.11
C THR A 178 -3.01 14.84 2.59
N TRP A 179 -2.90 14.23 1.41
CA TRP A 179 -4.01 13.49 0.79
C TRP A 179 -4.41 12.21 1.54
N SER A 180 -3.52 11.59 2.32
CA SER A 180 -3.88 10.46 3.19
C SER A 180 -4.90 10.85 4.27
N GLY A 181 -4.91 12.13 4.67
CA GLY A 181 -5.86 12.73 5.60
C GLY A 181 -7.16 13.23 4.94
N PHE A 182 -7.44 12.85 3.69
CA PHE A 182 -8.61 13.35 2.95
C PHE A 182 -9.93 13.11 3.68
N VAL A 183 -10.75 14.16 3.82
CA VAL A 183 -12.10 14.10 4.43
C VAL A 183 -13.04 14.97 3.61
N SER A 184 -13.94 14.34 2.86
CA SER A 184 -14.93 15.07 2.05
C SER A 184 -15.94 15.85 2.91
N GLY A 185 -16.12 17.13 2.57
CA GLY A 185 -17.09 18.06 3.14
C GLY A 185 -18.44 18.04 2.44
N LEU A 186 -18.56 17.38 1.27
CA LEU A 186 -19.78 17.29 0.47
C LEU A 186 -21.01 16.84 1.30
N SER A 187 -22.22 17.26 0.91
CA SER A 187 -23.45 16.88 1.64
C SER A 187 -23.81 15.40 1.49
N PHE A 188 -23.52 14.81 0.32
CA PHE A 188 -24.05 13.52 -0.15
C PHE A 188 -25.58 13.48 -0.24
N GLY A 189 -26.27 14.63 -0.27
CA GLY A 189 -27.74 14.69 -0.29
C GLY A 189 -28.39 13.94 -1.46
N TRP A 190 -27.70 13.85 -2.60
CA TRP A 190 -28.18 13.17 -3.80
C TRP A 190 -28.32 11.65 -3.68
N VAL A 191 -27.77 11.04 -2.62
CA VAL A 191 -27.92 9.58 -2.36
C VAL A 191 -29.13 9.26 -1.47
N ASP A 192 -29.88 10.28 -1.05
CA ASP A 192 -31.10 10.12 -0.27
C ASP A 192 -32.16 9.37 -1.10
N GLU A 193 -32.70 8.29 -0.55
CA GLU A 193 -33.76 7.51 -1.22
C GLU A 193 -35.16 8.01 -0.84
N TYR A 194 -35.30 8.53 0.37
CA TYR A 194 -36.58 8.94 0.89
C TYR A 194 -36.72 10.47 0.86
N ASN A 195 -37.81 10.97 0.29
CA ASN A 195 -38.16 12.37 0.44
C ASN A 195 -38.83 12.59 1.80
N VAL A 196 -38.10 13.22 2.72
CA VAL A 196 -38.53 13.46 4.11
C VAL A 196 -39.82 14.32 4.19
N ASN A 197 -40.11 15.10 3.14
CA ASN A 197 -41.32 15.93 3.07
C ASN A 197 -42.59 15.11 2.76
N GLU A 198 -42.46 13.91 2.21
CA GLU A 198 -43.58 13.00 1.90
C GLU A 198 -43.98 12.10 3.09
N ALA A 199 -43.33 12.28 4.24
CA ALA A 199 -43.59 11.46 5.42
C ALA A 199 -45.01 11.66 5.98
N GLU A 200 -45.75 10.56 6.13
CA GLU A 200 -47.12 10.56 6.66
C GLU A 200 -47.23 11.13 8.09
N ASN A 201 -46.20 10.95 8.91
CA ASN A 201 -46.17 11.44 10.28
C ASN A 201 -44.73 11.61 10.78
N ARG A 202 -44.59 12.25 11.95
CA ARG A 202 -43.28 12.51 12.59
C ARG A 202 -42.43 11.25 12.80
N ARG A 203 -43.04 10.09 13.05
CA ARG A 203 -42.31 8.85 13.27
C ARG A 203 -41.73 8.32 11.95
N VAL A 204 -42.52 8.33 10.87
CA VAL A 204 -42.07 7.97 9.53
C VAL A 204 -40.96 8.91 9.06
N ARG A 205 -41.13 10.21 9.27
CA ARG A 205 -40.11 11.23 8.96
C ARG A 205 -38.76 10.92 9.59
N ARG A 206 -38.75 10.57 10.88
CA ARG A 206 -37.52 10.21 11.59
C ARG A 206 -36.87 8.93 11.08
N LEU A 207 -37.67 7.95 10.65
CA LEU A 207 -37.15 6.72 10.05
C LEU A 207 -36.52 7.02 8.68
N MET A 208 -37.17 7.82 7.85
CA MET A 208 -36.65 8.31 6.57
C MET A 208 -35.34 9.09 6.76
N GLU A 209 -35.30 10.06 7.68
CA GLU A 209 -34.09 10.83 8.01
C GLU A 209 -32.93 9.93 8.47
N LYS A 210 -33.24 8.90 9.26
CA LYS A 210 -32.25 7.93 9.75
C LYS A 210 -31.70 7.06 8.62
N GLU A 211 -32.57 6.56 7.74
CA GLU A 211 -32.19 5.79 6.54
C GLU A 211 -31.31 6.63 5.61
N ASN A 212 -31.74 7.85 5.27
CA ASN A 212 -30.97 8.79 4.45
C ASN A 212 -29.62 9.13 5.09
N SER A 213 -29.58 9.44 6.39
CA SER A 213 -28.33 9.69 7.12
C SER A 213 -27.36 8.51 7.04
N LYS A 214 -27.87 7.28 7.16
CA LYS A 214 -27.06 6.06 7.00
C LYS A 214 -26.52 5.92 5.57
N LYS A 215 -27.34 6.18 4.55
CA LYS A 215 -26.92 6.14 3.14
C LYS A 215 -25.84 7.17 2.84
N ARG A 216 -26.01 8.41 3.30
CA ARG A 216 -25.00 9.47 3.19
C ARG A 216 -23.70 9.11 3.88
N ALA A 217 -23.75 8.52 5.08
CA ALA A 217 -22.56 8.08 5.79
C ALA A 217 -21.80 6.97 5.04
N ILE A 218 -22.52 6.01 4.45
CA ILE A 218 -21.92 4.94 3.65
C ILE A 218 -21.30 5.51 2.37
N ALA A 219 -22.01 6.35 1.63
CA ALA A 219 -21.52 6.97 0.40
C ALA A 219 -20.28 7.85 0.66
N ARG A 220 -20.31 8.68 1.71
CA ARG A 220 -19.18 9.50 2.14
C ARG A 220 -17.96 8.64 2.47
N ARG A 221 -18.16 7.57 3.23
CA ARG A 221 -17.08 6.65 3.58
C ARG A 221 -16.49 5.98 2.34
N LYS A 222 -17.33 5.47 1.43
CA LYS A 222 -16.86 4.86 0.17
C LYS A 222 -16.01 5.85 -0.62
N TYR A 223 -16.50 7.07 -0.85
CA TYR A 223 -15.77 8.09 -1.59
C TYR A 223 -14.42 8.44 -0.94
N GLN A 224 -14.39 8.63 0.38
CA GLN A 224 -13.15 8.89 1.11
C GLN A 224 -12.16 7.71 1.01
N ASP A 225 -12.66 6.48 1.15
CA ASP A 225 -11.84 5.28 1.04
C ASP A 225 -11.28 5.12 -0.39
N ASP A 226 -12.06 5.45 -1.43
CA ASP A 226 -11.63 5.42 -2.82
C ASP A 226 -10.54 6.47 -3.12
N VAL A 227 -10.70 7.71 -2.64
CA VAL A 227 -9.67 8.76 -2.79
C VAL A 227 -8.39 8.36 -2.06
N ARG A 228 -8.47 7.87 -0.82
CA ARG A 228 -7.27 7.42 -0.07
C ARG A 228 -6.62 6.19 -0.70
N ALA A 229 -7.40 5.27 -1.27
CA ALA A 229 -6.88 4.15 -2.03
C ALA A 229 -6.12 4.62 -3.27
N LEU A 230 -6.56 5.71 -3.92
CA LEU A 230 -5.86 6.30 -5.06
C LEU A 230 -4.51 6.89 -4.62
N VAL A 231 -4.46 7.55 -3.46
CA VAL A 231 -3.21 8.06 -2.85
C VAL A 231 -2.21 6.91 -2.65
N ASP A 232 -2.64 5.80 -2.05
CA ASP A 232 -1.80 4.62 -1.85
C ASP A 232 -1.40 3.94 -3.16
N PHE A 233 -2.27 3.97 -4.16
CA PHE A 233 -1.96 3.48 -5.51
C PHE A 233 -0.83 4.30 -6.14
N CYS A 234 -0.93 5.62 -6.11
CA CYS A 234 0.07 6.54 -6.64
C CYS A 234 1.39 6.43 -5.87
N ARG A 235 1.35 6.48 -4.54
CA ARG A 235 2.54 6.40 -3.67
C ARG A 235 3.35 5.11 -3.88
N ARG A 236 2.69 3.99 -4.19
CA ARG A 236 3.38 2.71 -4.49
C ARG A 236 4.07 2.68 -5.85
N ARG A 237 3.62 3.49 -6.80
CA ARG A 237 4.14 3.53 -8.20
C ARG A 237 5.07 4.70 -8.47
N ASP A 238 5.01 5.74 -7.66
CA ASP A 238 5.84 6.92 -7.79
C ASP A 238 7.33 6.55 -7.75
N ARG A 239 8.04 6.85 -8.85
CA ARG A 239 9.45 6.50 -9.02
C ARG A 239 10.34 7.20 -8.01
N ARG A 240 9.95 8.39 -7.54
CA ARG A 240 10.69 9.16 -6.51
C ARG A 240 10.63 8.41 -5.18
N VAL A 241 9.42 7.97 -4.79
CA VAL A 241 9.17 7.21 -3.56
C VAL A 241 9.84 5.84 -3.61
N ILE A 242 9.74 5.12 -4.72
CA ILE A 242 10.39 3.80 -4.89
C ILE A 242 11.92 3.94 -4.76
N ARG A 243 12.51 4.94 -5.43
CA ARG A 243 13.97 5.18 -5.37
C ARG A 243 14.42 5.48 -3.94
N TYR A 244 13.66 6.30 -3.22
CA TYR A 244 13.95 6.62 -1.83
C TYR A 244 13.84 5.40 -0.90
N LYS A 245 12.77 4.61 -1.03
CA LYS A 245 12.59 3.36 -0.26
C LYS A 245 13.71 2.36 -0.53
N LEU A 246 14.15 2.22 -1.78
CA LEU A 246 15.27 1.36 -2.13
C LEU A 246 16.58 1.84 -1.50
N LYS A 247 16.84 3.16 -1.51
CA LYS A 247 18.00 3.75 -0.85
C LYS A 247 17.98 3.48 0.66
N LEU A 248 16.85 3.73 1.32
CA LEU A 248 16.69 3.44 2.76
C LEU A 248 16.89 1.95 3.09
N ALA A 249 16.39 1.05 2.25
CA ALA A 249 16.58 -0.38 2.44
C ALA A 249 18.07 -0.77 2.33
N LYS A 250 18.78 -0.20 1.35
CA LYS A 250 20.22 -0.41 1.18
C LYS A 250 21.01 0.12 2.37
N ASP A 251 20.75 1.35 2.80
CA ASP A 251 21.42 1.97 3.95
C ASP A 251 21.18 1.17 5.23
N LYS A 252 19.96 0.61 5.40
CA LYS A 252 19.62 -0.27 6.52
C LYS A 252 20.39 -1.61 6.45
N GLU A 253 20.52 -2.20 5.27
CA GLU A 253 21.30 -3.42 5.06
C GLU A 253 22.79 -3.20 5.35
N GLU A 254 23.36 -2.10 4.85
CA GLU A 254 24.75 -1.72 5.12
C GLU A 254 25.01 -1.51 6.62
N ARG A 255 24.10 -0.83 7.33
CA ARG A 255 24.19 -0.68 8.80
C ARG A 255 24.07 -2.01 9.53
N ALA A 256 23.22 -2.93 9.06
CA ALA A 256 23.07 -4.24 9.66
C ALA A 256 24.31 -5.12 9.45
N ARG A 257 24.93 -5.04 8.26
CA ARG A 257 26.20 -5.72 7.97
C ARG A 257 27.34 -5.17 8.83
N ALA A 258 27.48 -3.86 8.93
CA ALA A 258 28.49 -3.23 9.78
C ALA A 258 28.35 -3.64 11.26
N LYS A 259 27.10 -3.71 11.78
CA LYS A 259 26.83 -4.18 13.14
C LYS A 259 27.18 -5.66 13.33
N HIS A 260 26.90 -6.52 12.35
CA HIS A 260 27.26 -7.93 12.39
C HIS A 260 28.78 -8.14 12.35
N GLU A 261 29.49 -7.39 11.49
CA GLU A 261 30.95 -7.43 11.39
C GLU A 261 31.62 -6.93 12.69
N GLU A 262 31.05 -5.90 13.34
CA GLU A 262 31.51 -5.41 14.65
C GLU A 262 31.31 -6.46 15.76
N GLU A 263 30.13 -7.11 15.80
CA GLU A 263 29.83 -8.18 16.76
C GLU A 263 30.76 -9.40 16.56
N GLU A 264 31.04 -9.79 15.32
CA GLU A 264 31.96 -10.89 14.98
C GLU A 264 33.41 -10.57 15.36
N ALA A 265 33.87 -9.33 15.11
CA ALA A 265 35.19 -8.87 15.50
C ALA A 265 35.35 -8.80 17.04
N GLU A 266 34.31 -8.40 17.77
CA GLU A 266 34.31 -8.39 19.23
C GLU A 266 34.34 -9.82 19.80
N GLU A 267 33.60 -10.76 19.20
CA GLU A 267 33.62 -12.17 19.58
C GLU A 267 35.00 -12.80 19.31
N GLU A 268 35.60 -12.53 18.15
CA GLU A 268 36.95 -13.01 17.83
C GLU A 268 38.00 -12.41 18.78
N ALA A 269 37.92 -11.11 19.08
CA ALA A 269 38.81 -10.46 20.05
C ALA A 269 38.66 -11.07 21.45
N ARG A 270 37.43 -11.36 21.88
CA ARG A 270 37.15 -12.03 23.16
C ARG A 270 37.67 -13.47 23.18
N ALA A 271 37.55 -14.21 22.07
CA ALA A 271 38.08 -15.56 21.94
C ALA A 271 39.61 -15.58 22.01
N ARG A 272 40.29 -14.63 21.34
CA ARG A 272 41.76 -14.47 21.41
C ARG A 272 42.22 -14.12 22.83
N ALA A 273 41.57 -13.15 23.49
CA ALA A 273 41.90 -12.79 24.86
C ALA A 273 41.62 -13.93 25.87
N GLY A 274 40.63 -14.79 25.60
CA GLY A 274 40.38 -16.00 26.36
C GLY A 274 41.45 -17.07 26.15
N GLY A 275 41.93 -17.25 24.91
CA GLY A 275 42.99 -18.18 24.55
C GLY A 275 44.37 -17.80 25.13
N GLU A 276 44.72 -16.51 25.12
CA GLU A 276 45.97 -16.02 25.73
C GLU A 276 46.00 -16.22 27.25
N LYS A 277 44.85 -16.17 27.93
CA LYS A 277 44.76 -16.47 29.37
C LYS A 277 44.88 -17.96 29.69
N ALA A 278 44.49 -18.83 28.77
CA ALA A 278 44.64 -20.28 28.94
C ALA A 278 46.10 -20.72 28.73
N PHE A 279 46.81 -20.13 27.77
CA PHE A 279 48.22 -20.43 27.51
C PHE A 279 49.15 -19.95 28.64
N ARG A 280 48.80 -18.86 29.34
CA ARG A 280 49.62 -18.29 30.41
C ARG A 280 49.54 -19.02 31.76
N LEU A 281 48.62 -19.97 31.90
CA LEU A 281 48.44 -20.78 33.12
C LEU A 281 49.21 -22.10 33.09
N ASP A 282 49.78 -22.49 31.94
CA ASP A 282 50.58 -23.72 31.80
C ASP A 282 52.11 -23.47 31.95
N ASP A 283 52.55 -22.22 32.10
CA ASP A 283 53.98 -21.83 32.21
C ASP A 283 54.43 -21.49 33.66
N GLU A 284 53.56 -21.64 34.67
CA GLU A 284 53.88 -21.28 36.08
C GLU A 284 53.92 -22.47 37.07
N ASP A 285 53.88 -23.73 36.61
CA ASP A 285 54.02 -24.92 37.46
C ASP A 285 55.14 -25.83 36.93
N ASP A 286 56.41 -25.45 37.11
CA ASP A 286 57.55 -26.38 37.09
C ASP A 286 58.81 -25.67 37.66
N GLU A 287 58.94 -25.62 38.98
CA GLU A 287 60.25 -25.63 39.66
C GLU A 287 60.06 -26.13 41.12
N ASP A 288 60.36 -27.42 41.30
CA ASP A 288 60.38 -28.15 42.57
C ASP A 288 61.56 -27.74 43.49
N ASP A 289 61.24 -27.72 44.79
CA ASP A 289 62.00 -28.14 45.99
C ASP A 289 63.44 -27.67 46.26
N ASP A 290 63.63 -27.07 47.46
CA ASP A 290 64.52 -27.67 48.48
C ASP A 290 64.27 -27.03 49.89
N ASP A 291 63.76 -27.88 50.78
CA ASP A 291 63.93 -27.99 52.24
C ASP A 291 64.55 -26.83 53.08
N GLU A 292 63.87 -26.40 54.16
CA GLU A 292 64.09 -26.89 55.54
C GLU A 292 63.29 -26.11 56.62
N ASP A 293 62.58 -26.89 57.45
CA ASP A 293 62.41 -26.78 58.90
C ASP A 293 61.29 -25.98 59.63
N LYS A 294 60.53 -26.78 60.42
CA LYS A 294 59.89 -26.55 61.74
C LYS A 294 58.49 -25.90 61.77
N ASP A 295 57.42 -26.64 62.11
CA ASP A 295 56.98 -27.22 63.40
C ASP A 295 55.89 -26.35 64.08
N ASP A 296 54.89 -27.05 64.66
CA ASP A 296 53.76 -26.60 65.50
C ASP A 296 52.68 -25.74 64.81
N GLY A 297 51.39 -26.09 64.70
CA GLY A 297 50.57 -27.12 65.32
C GLY A 297 49.18 -26.55 65.63
N THR A 298 48.16 -27.43 65.61
CA THR A 298 46.75 -27.22 66.01
C THR A 298 45.89 -26.39 65.04
N GLY A 299 44.67 -26.76 64.64
CA GLY A 299 43.79 -27.89 64.91
C GLY A 299 42.36 -27.53 64.46
N SER A 300 41.57 -28.55 64.10
CA SER A 300 40.08 -28.59 64.02
C SER A 300 39.42 -28.54 62.63
N ASP A 301 38.94 -29.72 62.24
CA ASP A 301 37.87 -30.09 61.29
C ASP A 301 36.46 -29.85 61.93
N PRO A 302 35.27 -30.08 61.31
CA PRO A 302 34.88 -30.25 59.90
C PRO A 302 33.69 -29.34 59.46
N GLU A 303 33.34 -29.33 58.17
CA GLU A 303 32.06 -29.90 57.67
C GLU A 303 31.75 -29.56 56.20
N GLU A 304 31.25 -30.61 55.56
CA GLU A 304 30.94 -30.85 54.16
C GLU A 304 29.52 -30.39 53.84
N GLU A 305 29.27 -29.69 52.71
CA GLU A 305 27.93 -29.72 52.11
C GLU A 305 27.93 -29.38 50.60
N GLY A 306 27.55 -30.38 49.79
CA GLY A 306 27.51 -30.32 48.34
C GLY A 306 26.34 -29.54 47.75
N ARG A 307 26.52 -29.02 46.52
CA ARG A 307 25.44 -28.40 45.73
C ARG A 307 25.13 -29.15 44.43
N HIS A 308 23.88 -29.62 44.40
CA HIS A 308 23.16 -30.23 43.31
C HIS A 308 23.01 -29.33 42.07
N ARG A 309 23.26 -29.90 40.88
CA ARG A 309 22.79 -29.38 39.57
C ARG A 309 21.33 -29.76 39.34
N LYS A 310 20.46 -28.78 39.06
CA LYS A 310 19.13 -29.01 38.46
C LYS A 310 19.12 -28.55 37.01
N LYS A 311 19.00 -29.51 36.08
CA LYS A 311 18.56 -29.29 34.69
C LYS A 311 17.04 -29.43 34.68
N ASN A 312 16.32 -28.42 34.19
CA ASN A 312 14.87 -28.50 33.98
C ASN A 312 14.60 -28.84 32.51
N ALA A 313 14.16 -30.07 32.26
CA ALA A 313 13.48 -30.48 31.04
C ALA A 313 11.99 -30.62 31.37
N LYS A 314 11.12 -29.90 30.65
CA LYS A 314 9.66 -30.11 30.69
C LYS A 314 9.21 -30.51 29.29
N ARG A 315 8.68 -31.72 29.18
CA ARG A 315 7.93 -32.23 28.02
C ARG A 315 6.76 -33.05 28.52
N TYR A 316 5.68 -33.02 27.73
CA TYR A 316 4.51 -33.93 27.70
C TYR A 316 3.42 -33.67 28.75
N GLU A 317 2.11 -33.84 28.49
CA GLU A 317 1.27 -34.22 27.34
C GLU A 317 -0.17 -33.78 27.74
N GLY A 318 -1.10 -33.50 26.82
CA GLY A 318 -2.10 -34.50 26.41
C GLY A 318 -3.34 -34.54 27.31
N GLY A 319 -4.49 -34.05 26.81
CA GLY A 319 -5.79 -34.16 27.50
C GLY A 319 -6.95 -33.91 26.54
N SER A 320 -7.51 -34.99 26.01
CA SER A 320 -8.73 -35.04 25.21
C SER A 320 -9.86 -35.56 26.08
N ILE A 321 -10.94 -34.80 26.24
CA ILE A 321 -12.38 -35.20 26.16
C ILE A 321 -13.13 -33.93 25.76
#